data_AF-A0A1H9XSY5-F1
#
_entry.id   AF-A0A1H9XSY5-F1
#
_cell.length_a   1.000
_cell.length_b   1.000
_cell.length_c   1.000
_cell.angle_alpha   90.00
_cell.angle_beta   90.00
_cell.angle_gamma   90.00
#
_symmetry.space_group_name_H-M   'P 1'
#
loop_
_entity.id
_entity.type
_entity.pdbx_description
1 polymer ?
#
loop_
_entity_poly.entity_id
_entity_poly.type
_entity_poly.pdbx_seq_one_letter_code
_entity_poly.pdbx_strand_id
1 'polypeptide(L)'
;MPEGPEGVLDLVRRTPLSFLGTVTRLGDTRLAEVLADERTAVVQVSTVLHAPDAFKKLAGSEVTVQLSDELDPPAVGDAAAFFTEGTTYGEGLAVREVGRLPADAVAPNVSGVARSADSMPFSALQRDIEDEGMVAHADEADAVVVAVVVGLEQAGGEPGGGGRARERRFSEHAPDWWRARLDVAHVEQGELAPGPLTVLYPNSRDFHWHDVPKPQASQEGMWLLHSTEGTLAEWAPFQILHPDDYQPVQKLEALQAARR
;
A
#
# COMPACT_ATOMS: atom_id res chain seq x y z
N MET A 1 19.73 20.45 19.92
CA MET A 1 20.17 19.37 19.03
C MET A 1 19.15 18.25 19.09
N PRO A 2 18.07 18.26 18.29
CA PRO A 2 17.36 17.03 18.02
C PRO A 2 18.13 16.30 16.90
N GLU A 3 19.15 15.51 17.28
CA GLU A 3 19.57 14.39 16.45
C GLU A 3 18.56 13.27 16.73
N GLY A 4 17.47 13.25 15.97
CA GLY A 4 16.49 12.17 16.02
C GLY A 4 16.88 11.06 15.04
N PRO A 5 17.00 9.79 15.46
CA PRO A 5 17.27 8.68 14.58
C PRO A 5 15.95 8.21 13.95
N GLU A 6 15.26 9.06 13.19
CA GLU A 6 14.22 8.52 12.33
C GLU A 6 14.92 7.65 11.29
N GLY A 7 14.72 6.34 11.41
CA GLY A 7 15.32 5.37 10.51
C GLY A 7 14.82 5.61 9.10
N VAL A 8 15.67 5.36 8.10
CA VAL A 8 15.28 5.41 6.68
C VAL A 8 13.97 4.66 6.44
N LEU A 9 13.79 3.51 7.11
CA LEU A 9 12.59 2.67 7.01
C LEU A 9 11.31 3.40 7.49
N ASP A 10 11.35 4.09 8.63
CA ASP A 10 10.20 4.81 9.17
C ASP A 10 9.76 5.96 8.26
N LEU A 11 10.73 6.67 7.68
CA LEU A 11 10.47 7.74 6.73
C LEU A 11 9.89 7.21 5.42
N VAL A 12 10.42 6.09 4.88
CA VAL A 12 9.87 5.45 3.68
C VAL A 12 8.43 4.98 3.91
N ARG A 13 8.13 4.38 5.07
CA ARG A 13 6.77 3.93 5.41
C ARG A 13 5.72 5.04 5.36
N ARG A 14 6.10 6.26 5.73
CA ARG A 14 5.18 7.40 5.90
C ARG A 14 5.15 8.35 4.71
N THR A 15 6.11 8.27 3.80
CA THR A 15 6.25 9.25 2.72
C THR A 15 6.13 8.62 1.33
N PRO A 16 5.15 9.03 0.53
CA PRO A 16 4.96 8.47 -0.81
C PRO A 16 6.06 8.91 -1.78
N LEU A 17 6.76 10.02 -1.51
CA LEU A 17 7.79 10.59 -2.37
C LEU A 17 9.05 10.88 -1.56
N SER A 18 10.19 10.41 -2.06
CA SER A 18 11.50 10.78 -1.52
C SER A 18 12.54 10.91 -2.63
N PHE A 19 13.44 11.86 -2.45
CA PHE A 19 14.49 12.15 -3.43
C PHE A 19 15.75 12.71 -2.77
N LEU A 20 16.89 12.45 -3.40
CA LEU A 20 18.15 13.12 -3.11
C LEU A 20 18.21 14.40 -3.95
N GLY A 21 18.54 15.52 -3.31
CA GLY A 21 18.64 16.79 -4.01
C GLY A 21 19.56 17.79 -3.31
N THR A 22 19.91 18.85 -4.03
CA THR A 22 20.73 19.96 -3.53
C THR A 22 19.89 21.23 -3.46
N VAL A 23 19.93 21.92 -2.32
CA VAL A 23 19.22 23.19 -2.15
C VAL A 23 19.88 24.26 -3.02
N THR A 24 19.15 24.81 -3.99
CA THR A 24 19.66 25.86 -4.88
C THR A 24 19.26 27.25 -4.43
N ARG A 25 18.08 27.41 -3.80
CA ARG A 25 17.54 28.68 -3.30
C ARG A 25 16.69 28.46 -2.04
N LEU A 26 16.66 29.48 -1.17
CA LEU A 26 15.78 29.58 0.01
C LEU A 26 14.95 30.86 -0.09
N GLY A 27 13.75 30.87 0.48
CA GLY A 27 12.84 32.00 0.35
C GLY A 27 12.28 32.17 -1.07
N ASP A 28 12.27 31.10 -1.87
CA ASP A 28 11.96 31.18 -3.31
C ASP A 28 11.17 29.95 -3.78
N THR A 29 10.46 30.11 -4.89
CA THR A 29 9.54 29.12 -5.48
C THR A 29 9.63 29.12 -7.00
N ARG A 30 9.41 27.97 -7.62
CA ARG A 30 9.25 27.88 -9.09
C ARG A 30 7.81 28.02 -9.54
N LEU A 31 6.88 28.15 -8.61
CA LEU A 31 5.45 28.13 -8.85
C LEU A 31 4.86 29.49 -8.53
N ALA A 32 4.29 30.15 -9.54
CA ALA A 32 3.66 31.46 -9.38
C ALA A 32 2.48 31.44 -8.39
N GLU A 33 1.84 30.27 -8.21
CA GLU A 33 0.71 30.06 -7.31
C GLU A 33 1.13 29.82 -5.85
N VAL A 34 2.40 29.54 -5.59
CA VAL A 34 2.94 29.30 -4.25
C VAL A 34 3.60 30.58 -3.78
N LEU A 35 3.16 31.13 -2.65
CA LEU A 35 3.84 32.25 -2.01
C LEU A 35 5.10 31.73 -1.32
N ALA A 36 6.26 32.19 -1.77
CA ALA A 36 7.52 31.89 -1.11
C ALA A 36 7.60 32.59 0.26
N ASP A 37 7.98 31.83 1.26
CA ASP A 37 8.30 32.29 2.62
C ASP A 37 9.68 31.78 3.06
N GLU A 38 10.10 32.12 4.27
CA GLU A 38 11.41 31.72 4.83
C GLU A 38 11.59 30.19 4.93
N ARG A 39 10.50 29.41 4.81
CA ARG A 39 10.46 27.95 4.84
C ARG A 39 10.26 27.35 3.45
N THR A 40 10.35 28.15 2.39
CA THR A 40 10.26 27.66 1.02
C THR A 40 11.65 27.51 0.43
N ALA A 41 11.97 26.32 -0.08
CA ALA A 41 13.24 26.05 -0.74
C ALA A 41 13.02 25.57 -2.17
N VAL A 42 13.95 25.89 -3.07
CA VAL A 42 14.05 25.22 -4.36
C VAL A 42 15.19 24.21 -4.31
N VAL A 43 14.88 22.97 -4.65
CA VAL A 43 15.81 21.85 -4.60
C VAL A 43 16.00 21.25 -5.99
N GLN A 44 17.24 21.17 -6.44
CA GLN A 44 17.60 20.44 -7.66
C GLN A 44 17.66 18.96 -7.35
N VAL A 45 16.76 18.17 -7.95
CA VAL A 45 16.69 16.73 -7.74
C VAL A 45 17.79 16.04 -8.54
N SER A 46 18.64 15.27 -7.86
CA SER A 46 19.66 14.44 -8.51
C SER A 46 19.19 13.00 -8.71
N THR A 47 18.44 12.45 -7.75
CA THR A 47 18.02 11.04 -7.78
C THR A 47 16.68 10.88 -7.07
N VAL A 48 15.73 10.21 -7.70
CA VAL A 48 14.47 9.82 -7.04
C VAL A 48 14.72 8.53 -6.27
N LEU A 49 14.37 8.51 -4.98
CA LEU A 49 14.62 7.38 -4.08
C LEU A 49 13.40 6.45 -3.99
N HIS A 50 12.20 7.04 -3.86
CA HIS A 50 10.88 6.41 -3.88
C HIS A 50 9.85 7.40 -4.43
N ALA A 51 8.88 6.96 -5.23
CA ALA A 51 7.85 7.83 -5.81
C ALA A 51 6.74 7.00 -6.48
N PRO A 52 5.50 7.54 -6.54
CA PRO A 52 4.48 7.06 -7.46
C PRO A 52 4.93 7.18 -8.92
N ASP A 53 4.32 6.40 -9.81
CA ASP A 53 4.68 6.34 -11.24
C ASP A 53 4.72 7.70 -11.92
N ALA A 54 3.78 8.59 -11.58
CA ALA A 54 3.70 9.94 -12.13
C ALA A 54 4.95 10.80 -11.84
N PHE A 55 5.69 10.48 -10.78
CA PHE A 55 6.80 11.28 -10.26
C PHE A 55 8.18 10.61 -10.42
N LYS A 56 8.25 9.44 -11.06
CA LYS A 56 9.53 8.72 -11.30
C LYS A 56 10.54 9.51 -12.14
N LYS A 57 10.07 10.47 -12.96
CA LYS A 57 10.90 11.27 -13.87
C LYS A 57 11.35 12.62 -13.29
N LEU A 58 11.27 12.81 -11.97
CA LEU A 58 11.67 14.06 -11.33
C LEU A 58 13.19 14.29 -11.31
N ALA A 59 14.01 13.25 -11.54
CA ALA A 59 15.45 13.39 -11.59
C ALA A 59 15.88 14.43 -12.66
N GLY A 60 16.71 15.39 -12.27
CA GLY A 60 17.14 16.51 -13.12
C GLY A 60 16.22 17.72 -13.09
N SER A 61 15.05 17.64 -12.44
CA SER A 61 14.13 18.78 -12.28
C SER A 61 14.40 19.56 -10.99
N GLU A 62 13.98 20.83 -10.96
CA GLU A 62 13.87 21.59 -9.72
C GLU A 62 12.47 21.41 -9.12
N VAL A 63 12.40 21.19 -7.80
CA VAL A 63 11.17 21.02 -7.04
C VAL A 63 11.09 22.10 -5.96
N THR A 64 9.89 22.65 -5.74
CA THR A 64 9.65 23.56 -4.62
C THR A 64 9.31 22.73 -3.39
N VAL A 65 10.05 22.91 -2.30
CA VAL A 65 9.89 22.17 -1.05
C VAL A 65 9.48 23.15 0.04
N GLN A 66 8.32 22.90 0.65
CA GLN A 66 7.96 23.53 1.92
C GLN A 66 8.68 22.76 3.03
N LEU A 67 9.66 23.42 3.66
CA LEU A 67 10.49 22.85 4.72
C LEU A 67 9.67 22.63 6.00
N SER A 68 10.01 21.58 6.74
CA SER A 68 9.37 21.28 8.02
C SER A 68 9.71 22.35 9.05
N ASP A 69 8.74 22.73 9.88
CA ASP A 69 8.95 23.64 11.01
C ASP A 69 9.77 23.00 12.14
N GLU A 70 9.79 21.67 12.19
CA GLU A 70 10.45 20.87 13.23
C GLU A 70 11.97 20.72 12.99
N LEU A 71 12.41 20.98 11.76
CA LEU A 71 13.81 20.89 11.35
C LEU A 71 14.39 22.28 11.10
N ASP A 72 15.69 22.41 11.36
CA ASP A 72 16.43 23.60 10.95
C ASP A 72 16.49 23.67 9.41
N PRO A 73 16.30 24.86 8.80
CA PRO A 73 16.44 25.03 7.37
C PRO A 73 17.86 24.67 6.89
N PRO A 74 17.99 23.92 5.79
CA PRO A 74 19.30 23.61 5.20
C PRO A 74 19.91 24.86 4.57
N ALA A 75 21.23 24.89 4.43
CA ALA A 75 21.91 25.97 3.71
C ALA A 75 21.82 25.76 2.19
N VAL A 76 21.94 26.87 1.45
CA VAL A 76 22.10 26.78 -0.02
C VAL A 76 23.40 26.05 -0.34
N GLY A 77 23.31 25.04 -1.21
CA GLY A 77 24.40 24.13 -1.56
C GLY A 77 24.40 22.82 -0.78
N ASP A 78 23.60 22.70 0.29
CA ASP A 78 23.50 21.46 1.05
C ASP A 78 22.78 20.38 0.23
N ALA A 79 23.34 19.18 0.27
CA ALA A 79 22.75 17.98 -0.32
C ALA A 79 22.12 17.11 0.78
N ALA A 80 20.86 16.74 0.60
CA ALA A 80 20.12 15.92 1.55
C ALA A 80 19.09 15.03 0.84
N ALA A 81 18.71 13.95 1.51
CA ALA A 81 17.54 13.17 1.16
C ALA A 81 16.30 13.81 1.79
N PHE A 82 15.34 14.19 0.95
CA PHE A 82 14.07 14.77 1.36
C PHE A 82 12.99 13.69 1.28
N PHE A 83 12.24 13.54 2.36
CA PHE A 83 11.09 12.65 2.46
C PHE A 83 9.85 13.54 2.55
N THR A 84 8.93 13.37 1.60
CA THR A 84 7.91 14.36 1.33
C THR A 84 6.55 13.76 1.05
N GLU A 85 5.54 14.59 1.29
CA GLU A 85 4.18 14.36 0.83
C GLU A 85 3.92 15.27 -0.38
N GLY A 86 3.33 14.70 -1.43
CA GLY A 86 3.03 15.42 -2.65
C GLY A 86 1.90 16.43 -2.43
N THR A 87 2.10 17.69 -2.85
CA THR A 87 1.01 18.67 -2.94
C THR A 87 1.09 19.35 -4.30
N THR A 88 0.22 18.97 -5.23
CA THR A 88 0.24 19.54 -6.57
C THR A 88 -0.28 20.98 -6.57
N TYR A 89 0.45 21.89 -7.22
CA TYR A 89 0.02 23.26 -7.50
C TYR A 89 0.23 23.56 -9.00
N GLY A 90 -0.88 23.68 -9.74
CA GLY A 90 -0.87 24.10 -11.14
C GLY A 90 0.05 23.27 -12.05
N GLU A 91 0.97 23.95 -12.74
CA GLU A 91 1.86 23.38 -13.77
C GLU A 91 3.18 22.78 -13.24
N GLY A 92 3.40 22.76 -11.92
CA GLY A 92 4.61 22.19 -11.34
C GLY A 92 4.40 21.52 -9.98
N LEU A 93 5.47 20.93 -9.46
CA LEU A 93 5.42 20.15 -8.23
C LEU A 93 5.91 20.97 -7.04
N ALA A 94 5.03 21.19 -6.08
CA ALA A 94 5.41 21.52 -4.72
C ALA A 94 5.29 20.27 -3.84
N VAL A 95 6.10 20.18 -2.82
CA VAL A 95 6.04 19.08 -1.86
C VAL A 95 6.23 19.63 -0.46
N ARG A 96 5.63 18.96 0.52
CA ARG A 96 5.85 19.28 1.93
C ARG A 96 6.84 18.30 2.50
N GLU A 97 7.87 18.80 3.17
CA GLU A 97 8.84 18.00 3.89
C GLU A 97 8.22 17.37 5.14
N VAL A 98 8.35 16.05 5.25
CA VAL A 98 8.04 15.27 6.44
C VAL A 98 9.32 14.99 7.22
N GLY A 99 10.42 14.71 6.51
CA GLY A 99 11.71 14.46 7.14
C GLY A 99 12.88 14.67 6.19
N ARG A 100 14.06 14.82 6.78
CA ARG A 100 15.32 15.06 6.07
C ARG A 100 16.40 14.17 6.65
N LEU A 101 17.15 13.50 5.78
CA LEU A 101 18.37 12.78 6.17
C LEU A 101 19.58 13.32 5.39
N PRO A 102 20.78 13.33 6.01
CA PRO A 102 22.03 13.56 5.30
C PRO A 102 22.20 12.62 4.08
N ALA A 103 22.82 13.12 3.01
CA ALA A 103 22.98 12.36 1.76
C ALA A 103 23.77 11.04 1.94
N ASP A 104 24.74 11.01 2.84
CA ASP A 104 25.55 9.84 3.19
C ASP A 104 24.75 8.75 3.90
N ALA A 105 23.72 9.12 4.68
CA ALA A 105 22.84 8.17 5.34
C ALA A 105 22.02 7.31 4.35
N VAL A 106 21.74 7.82 3.15
CA VAL A 106 20.99 7.09 2.11
C VAL A 106 21.87 6.49 1.02
N ALA A 107 23.17 6.83 0.99
CA ALA A 107 24.11 6.40 -0.04
C ALA A 107 24.21 4.86 -0.25
N PRO A 108 24.10 4.01 0.79
CA PRO A 108 24.08 2.55 0.59
C PRO A 108 22.91 2.07 -0.29
N ASN A 109 21.73 2.69 -0.14
CA ASN A 109 20.53 2.33 -0.88
C ASN A 109 20.61 2.79 -2.34
N VAL A 110 21.18 3.97 -2.58
CA VAL A 110 21.42 4.49 -3.93
C VAL A 110 22.43 3.62 -4.69
N SER A 111 23.52 3.24 -4.02
CA SER A 111 24.59 2.43 -4.62
C SER A 111 24.16 1.00 -4.95
N GLY A 112 23.17 0.46 -4.24
CA GLY A 112 22.63 -0.88 -4.46
C GLY A 112 21.85 -1.07 -5.76
N VAL A 113 21.34 0.03 -6.36
CA VAL A 113 20.47 0.03 -7.55
C VAL A 113 21.17 -0.42 -8.83
N ALA A 114 22.50 -0.34 -8.89
CA ALA A 114 23.27 -0.73 -10.08
C ALA A 114 23.07 -2.19 -10.53
N ARG A 115 22.33 -3.01 -9.76
CA ARG A 115 22.02 -4.42 -10.07
C ARG A 115 20.67 -4.64 -10.78
N SER A 116 19.77 -3.65 -10.83
CA SER A 116 18.54 -3.75 -11.64
C SER A 116 18.14 -2.39 -12.20
N ALA A 117 18.19 -2.26 -13.54
CA ALA A 117 18.07 -0.99 -14.26
C ALA A 117 16.73 -0.25 -14.06
N ASP A 118 15.68 -0.95 -13.61
CA ASP A 118 14.33 -0.40 -13.46
C ASP A 118 13.85 -0.26 -12.00
N SER A 119 14.69 -0.54 -11.01
CA SER A 119 14.31 -0.41 -9.59
C SER A 119 14.77 0.92 -9.02
N MET A 120 13.93 1.55 -8.19
CA MET A 120 14.33 2.74 -7.45
C MET A 120 15.13 2.35 -6.18
N PRO A 121 15.97 3.27 -5.64
CA PRO A 121 16.79 3.02 -4.45
C PRO A 121 16.08 2.38 -3.25
N PHE A 122 14.84 2.76 -2.97
CA PHE A 122 14.09 2.21 -1.83
C PHE A 122 13.10 1.10 -2.22
N SER A 123 13.16 0.56 -3.44
CA SER A 123 12.26 -0.54 -3.85
C SER A 123 12.44 -1.81 -3.02
N ALA A 124 13.63 -2.08 -2.47
CA ALA A 124 13.83 -3.19 -1.55
C ALA A 124 13.15 -2.95 -0.20
N LEU A 125 13.39 -1.78 0.41
CA LEU A 125 12.74 -1.41 1.67
C LEU A 125 11.22 -1.42 1.55
N GLN A 126 10.68 -0.93 0.42
CA GLN A 126 9.24 -0.95 0.17
C GLN A 126 8.68 -2.38 0.16
N ARG A 127 9.38 -3.33 -0.48
CA ARG A 127 8.98 -4.74 -0.45
C ARG A 127 9.04 -5.31 0.95
N ASP A 128 10.09 -4.98 1.71
CA ASP A 128 10.24 -5.46 3.09
C ASP A 128 9.08 -4.95 3.96
N ILE A 129 8.68 -3.68 3.80
CA ILE A 129 7.53 -3.08 4.49
C ILE A 129 6.21 -3.77 4.10
N GLU A 130 6.00 -4.02 2.81
CA GLU A 130 4.82 -4.72 2.29
C GLU A 130 4.76 -6.17 2.82
N ASP A 131 5.90 -6.86 2.84
CA ASP A 131 6.00 -8.22 3.37
C ASP A 131 5.72 -8.24 4.88
N GLU A 132 6.25 -7.29 5.65
CA GLU A 132 5.94 -7.15 7.08
C GLU A 132 4.45 -6.90 7.33
N GLY A 133 3.82 -6.02 6.54
CA GLY A 133 2.38 -5.75 6.63
C GLY A 133 1.54 -7.01 6.33
N MET A 134 1.92 -7.75 5.28
CA MET A 134 1.30 -9.02 4.95
C MET A 134 1.48 -10.05 6.08
N VAL A 135 2.67 -10.17 6.69
CA VAL A 135 2.92 -11.11 7.79
C VAL A 135 2.07 -10.75 9.01
N ALA A 136 2.02 -9.47 9.39
CA ALA A 136 1.20 -9.02 10.50
C ALA A 136 -0.29 -9.33 10.27
N HIS A 137 -0.78 -9.07 9.05
CA HIS A 137 -2.16 -9.39 8.67
C HIS A 137 -2.44 -10.90 8.67
N ALA A 138 -1.47 -11.72 8.26
CA ALA A 138 -1.57 -13.18 8.33
C ALA A 138 -1.61 -13.70 9.78
N ASP A 139 -0.98 -13.01 10.73
CA ASP A 139 -1.05 -13.35 12.16
C ASP A 139 -2.43 -13.05 12.76
N GLU A 140 -3.16 -12.07 12.21
CA GLU A 140 -4.53 -11.74 12.61
C GLU A 140 -5.59 -12.67 11.99
N ALA A 141 -5.26 -13.32 10.88
CA ALA A 141 -6.18 -14.22 10.19
C ALA A 141 -6.45 -15.53 10.97
N ASP A 142 -7.69 -15.99 10.98
CA ASP A 142 -8.07 -17.26 11.61
C ASP A 142 -7.52 -18.48 10.85
N ALA A 143 -7.33 -18.34 9.53
CA ALA A 143 -6.66 -19.33 8.71
C ALA A 143 -5.90 -18.70 7.53
N VAL A 144 -4.83 -19.36 7.10
CA VAL A 144 -4.08 -19.00 5.89
C VAL A 144 -3.98 -20.24 5.00
N VAL A 145 -4.43 -20.14 3.76
CA VAL A 145 -4.53 -21.28 2.84
C VAL A 145 -4.00 -20.94 1.45
N VAL A 146 -3.50 -21.94 0.72
CA VAL A 146 -3.31 -21.86 -0.73
C VAL A 146 -4.46 -22.59 -1.41
N ALA A 147 -5.16 -21.88 -2.27
CA ALA A 147 -6.35 -22.40 -2.91
C ALA A 147 -6.58 -21.81 -4.30
N VAL A 148 -7.37 -22.54 -5.09
CA VAL A 148 -7.89 -22.07 -6.40
C VAL A 148 -9.39 -21.83 -6.33
N VAL A 149 -9.86 -20.76 -6.96
CA VAL A 149 -11.29 -20.45 -7.07
C VAL A 149 -11.96 -21.37 -8.09
N VAL A 150 -12.88 -22.22 -7.63
CA VAL A 150 -13.62 -23.20 -8.45
C VAL A 150 -15.10 -22.85 -8.64
N GLY A 151 -15.59 -21.78 -8.02
CA GLY A 151 -16.95 -21.31 -8.22
C GLY A 151 -17.21 -19.96 -7.58
N LEU A 152 -18.14 -19.21 -8.17
CA LEU A 152 -18.59 -17.90 -7.69
C LEU A 152 -20.10 -17.85 -7.76
N GLU A 153 -20.76 -17.39 -6.69
CA GLU A 153 -22.21 -17.22 -6.66
C GLU A 153 -22.62 -16.04 -5.78
N GLN A 154 -23.69 -15.34 -6.14
CA GLN A 154 -24.24 -14.29 -5.28
C GLN A 154 -24.85 -14.91 -4.01
N ALA A 155 -24.65 -14.28 -2.87
CA ALA A 155 -25.26 -14.67 -1.61
C ALA A 155 -26.64 -14.00 -1.45
N GLY A 156 -27.64 -14.77 -1.04
CA GLY A 156 -28.98 -14.23 -0.75
C GLY A 156 -29.94 -14.11 -1.95
N GLY A 157 -29.67 -14.82 -3.06
CA GLY A 157 -30.66 -15.16 -4.09
C GLY A 157 -31.15 -16.60 -3.88
N GLU A 158 -32.39 -16.80 -3.45
CA GLU A 158 -32.98 -18.13 -3.37
C GLU A 158 -33.20 -18.71 -4.78
N PRO A 159 -32.74 -19.94 -5.09
CA PRO A 159 -33.32 -20.71 -6.17
C PRO A 159 -34.65 -21.30 -5.67
N GLY A 160 -35.78 -20.64 -5.99
CA GLY A 160 -37.10 -21.28 -5.90
C GLY A 160 -38.09 -20.78 -4.85
N GLY A 161 -38.15 -19.47 -4.54
CA GLY A 161 -39.14 -18.89 -3.63
C GLY A 161 -40.07 -17.88 -4.30
N GLY A 162 -41.14 -18.33 -4.95
CA GLY A 162 -42.19 -17.44 -5.44
C GLY A 162 -43.02 -16.87 -4.27
N GLY A 163 -42.86 -15.58 -3.94
CA GLY A 163 -43.73 -14.97 -2.92
C GLY A 163 -43.32 -13.59 -2.42
N ARG A 164 -43.77 -12.54 -3.12
CA ARG A 164 -44.14 -11.19 -2.63
C ARG A 164 -43.20 -10.49 -1.63
N ALA A 165 -42.47 -9.53 -2.20
CA ALA A 165 -42.19 -8.20 -1.66
C ALA A 165 -41.60 -8.09 -0.24
N ARG A 166 -40.28 -7.84 -0.19
CA ARG A 166 -39.77 -6.76 0.65
C ARG A 166 -39.04 -5.79 -0.23
N GLU A 167 -39.49 -4.54 -0.20
CA GLU A 167 -38.75 -3.36 -0.60
C GLU A 167 -37.39 -3.40 0.11
N ARG A 168 -36.40 -4.07 -0.50
CA ARG A 168 -35.02 -3.91 -0.09
C ARG A 168 -34.70 -2.48 -0.47
N ARG A 169 -34.60 -1.59 0.53
CA ARG A 169 -33.90 -0.32 0.37
C ARG A 169 -32.51 -0.72 -0.12
N PHE A 170 -32.29 -0.62 -1.42
CA PHE A 170 -30.97 -0.74 -1.99
C PHE A 170 -30.21 0.46 -1.43
N SER A 171 -29.54 0.23 -0.29
CA SER A 171 -28.51 1.16 0.14
C SER A 171 -27.45 1.11 -0.93
N GLU A 172 -27.07 2.28 -1.45
CA GLU A 172 -25.98 2.41 -2.42
C GLU A 172 -24.66 1.83 -1.88
N HIS A 173 -24.51 1.77 -0.55
CA HIS A 173 -23.36 1.20 0.14
C HIS A 173 -23.53 -0.29 0.50
N ALA A 174 -24.55 -0.97 -0.03
CA ALA A 174 -24.73 -2.39 0.22
C ALA A 174 -23.51 -3.18 -0.31
N PRO A 175 -22.98 -4.15 0.46
CA PRO A 175 -21.76 -4.88 0.12
C PRO A 175 -21.87 -5.76 -1.14
N ASP A 176 -23.09 -6.06 -1.61
CA ASP A 176 -23.36 -7.07 -2.64
C ASP A 176 -22.61 -8.36 -2.33
N TRP A 177 -23.07 -9.10 -1.32
CA TRP A 177 -22.36 -10.30 -0.84
C TRP A 177 -22.33 -11.41 -1.88
N TRP A 178 -21.15 -11.99 -2.06
CA TRP A 178 -20.91 -13.16 -2.91
C TRP A 178 -20.16 -14.24 -2.13
N ARG A 179 -20.27 -15.47 -2.61
CA ARG A 179 -19.57 -16.65 -2.12
C ARG A 179 -18.59 -17.10 -3.19
N ALA A 180 -17.33 -17.26 -2.81
CA ALA A 180 -16.34 -17.98 -3.60
C ALA A 180 -16.16 -19.38 -3.02
N ARG A 181 -16.25 -20.40 -3.89
CA ARG A 181 -15.85 -21.77 -3.55
C ARG A 181 -14.39 -21.91 -3.94
N LEU A 182 -13.56 -22.18 -2.95
CA LEU A 182 -12.14 -22.45 -3.05
C LEU A 182 -11.91 -23.96 -2.98
N ASP A 183 -10.95 -24.47 -3.74
CA ASP A 183 -10.39 -25.79 -3.54
C ASP A 183 -9.01 -25.62 -2.90
N VAL A 184 -8.93 -25.91 -1.59
CA VAL A 184 -7.75 -25.70 -0.75
C VAL A 184 -6.75 -26.82 -0.98
N ALA A 185 -5.59 -26.48 -1.54
CA ALA A 185 -4.50 -27.42 -1.78
C ALA A 185 -3.57 -27.54 -0.56
N HIS A 186 -3.37 -26.45 0.18
CA HIS A 186 -2.47 -26.39 1.33
C HIS A 186 -3.04 -25.47 2.42
N VAL A 187 -2.85 -25.85 3.68
CA VAL A 187 -3.20 -25.04 4.85
C VAL A 187 -1.90 -24.67 5.56
N GLU A 188 -1.59 -23.39 5.59
CA GLU A 188 -0.41 -22.83 6.25
C GLU A 188 -0.69 -22.54 7.75
N GLN A 189 -1.91 -22.11 8.05
CA GLN A 189 -2.35 -21.74 9.40
C GLN A 189 -3.85 -22.02 9.58
N GLY A 190 -4.25 -22.34 10.80
CA GLY A 190 -5.65 -22.55 11.20
C GLY A 190 -6.06 -24.03 11.24
N GLU A 191 -7.20 -24.31 11.87
CA GLU A 191 -7.76 -25.66 12.02
C GLU A 191 -8.63 -26.02 10.81
N LEU A 192 -8.01 -26.17 9.64
CA LEU A 192 -8.67 -26.56 8.39
C LEU A 192 -8.02 -27.79 7.77
N ALA A 193 -8.82 -28.56 7.02
CA ALA A 193 -8.33 -29.63 6.16
C ALA A 193 -8.34 -29.16 4.70
N PRO A 194 -7.39 -29.61 3.86
CA PRO A 194 -7.46 -29.42 2.42
C PRO A 194 -8.78 -29.91 1.82
N GLY A 195 -9.22 -29.27 0.73
CA GLY A 195 -10.47 -29.56 0.04
C GLY A 195 -11.38 -28.33 -0.11
N PRO A 196 -12.68 -28.53 -0.39
CA PRO A 196 -13.59 -27.44 -0.72
C PRO A 196 -13.89 -26.56 0.49
N LEU A 197 -13.72 -25.25 0.31
CA LEU A 197 -14.03 -24.22 1.30
C LEU A 197 -14.86 -23.11 0.67
N THR A 198 -15.88 -22.62 1.36
CA THR A 198 -16.64 -21.44 0.90
C THR A 198 -16.21 -20.23 1.71
N VAL A 199 -15.97 -19.11 1.02
CA VAL A 199 -15.62 -17.82 1.64
C VAL A 199 -16.57 -16.73 1.14
N LEU A 200 -16.93 -15.79 2.00
CA LEU A 200 -17.71 -14.61 1.65
C LEU A 200 -16.81 -13.45 1.24
N TYR A 201 -17.28 -12.67 0.27
CA TYR A 201 -16.65 -11.40 -0.07
C TYR A 201 -17.69 -10.38 -0.55
N PRO A 202 -17.46 -9.08 -0.31
CA PRO A 202 -18.28 -8.02 -0.86
C PRO A 202 -17.89 -7.79 -2.32
N ASN A 203 -18.85 -7.86 -3.23
CA ASN A 203 -18.66 -7.64 -4.67
C ASN A 203 -19.00 -6.20 -5.11
N SER A 204 -19.46 -5.37 -4.18
CA SER A 204 -19.74 -3.96 -4.44
C SER A 204 -18.50 -3.18 -4.89
N ARG A 205 -18.74 -2.16 -5.72
CA ARG A 205 -17.73 -1.18 -6.19
C ARG A 205 -17.78 0.13 -5.41
N ASP A 206 -18.62 0.20 -4.38
CA ASP A 206 -18.64 1.35 -3.48
C ASP A 206 -17.27 1.53 -2.80
N PHE A 207 -16.94 2.76 -2.42
CA PHE A 207 -15.62 3.09 -1.88
C PHE A 207 -15.28 2.31 -0.60
N HIS A 208 -16.28 1.84 0.17
CA HIS A 208 -16.01 0.97 1.32
C HIS A 208 -15.47 -0.42 0.93
N TRP A 209 -15.78 -0.89 -0.28
CA TRP A 209 -15.56 -2.27 -0.71
C TRP A 209 -14.63 -2.41 -1.91
N HIS A 210 -14.25 -1.29 -2.55
CA HIS A 210 -13.55 -1.30 -3.82
C HIS A 210 -12.17 -1.95 -3.75
N ASP A 211 -11.46 -1.82 -2.63
CA ASP A 211 -10.13 -2.42 -2.41
C ASP A 211 -10.19 -3.87 -1.91
N VAL A 212 -11.36 -4.36 -1.52
CA VAL A 212 -11.50 -5.75 -1.07
C VAL A 212 -11.31 -6.70 -2.25
N PRO A 213 -10.58 -7.82 -2.11
CA PRO A 213 -10.38 -8.74 -3.22
C PRO A 213 -11.70 -9.22 -3.83
N LYS A 214 -11.71 -9.31 -5.16
CA LYS A 214 -12.85 -9.81 -5.95
C LYS A 214 -12.40 -11.10 -6.64
N PRO A 215 -12.60 -12.28 -6.01
CA PRO A 215 -12.17 -13.56 -6.55
C PRO A 215 -12.62 -13.77 -7.99
N GLN A 216 -11.70 -14.24 -8.83
CA GLN A 216 -11.93 -14.56 -10.24
C GLN A 216 -11.90 -16.07 -10.46
N ALA A 217 -12.65 -16.57 -11.44
CA ALA A 217 -12.66 -17.99 -11.74
C ALA A 217 -11.25 -18.49 -12.10
N SER A 218 -10.85 -19.64 -11.55
CA SER A 218 -9.50 -20.23 -11.70
C SER A 218 -8.37 -19.40 -11.11
N GLN A 219 -8.66 -18.38 -10.29
CA GLN A 219 -7.64 -17.62 -9.58
C GLN A 219 -7.01 -18.49 -8.49
N GLU A 220 -5.70 -18.67 -8.58
CA GLU A 220 -4.88 -19.34 -7.57
C GLU A 220 -4.15 -18.28 -6.73
N GLY A 221 -4.07 -18.51 -5.42
CA GLY A 221 -3.33 -17.63 -4.52
C GLY A 221 -3.27 -18.14 -3.10
N MET A 222 -2.59 -17.34 -2.27
CA MET A 222 -2.64 -17.43 -0.83
C MET A 222 -3.78 -16.55 -0.33
N TRP A 223 -4.63 -17.11 0.54
CA TRP A 223 -5.82 -16.45 1.07
C TRP A 223 -5.71 -16.37 2.58
N LEU A 224 -5.86 -15.16 3.12
CA LEU A 224 -5.95 -14.92 4.57
C LEU A 224 -7.43 -14.81 4.90
N LEU A 225 -7.89 -15.72 5.75
CA LEU A 225 -9.31 -15.96 5.98
C LEU A 225 -9.69 -15.54 7.40
N HIS A 226 -10.76 -14.77 7.50
CA HIS A 226 -11.33 -14.32 8.77
C HIS A 226 -12.65 -15.02 9.00
N SER A 227 -12.90 -15.49 10.22
CA SER A 227 -14.14 -16.16 10.59
C SER A 227 -15.31 -15.20 10.41
N THR A 228 -16.42 -15.72 9.91
CA THR A 228 -17.66 -14.95 9.86
C THR A 228 -18.36 -14.97 11.20
N GLU A 229 -19.07 -13.88 11.49
CA GLU A 229 -19.87 -13.74 12.69
C GLU A 229 -21.36 -13.51 12.37
N GLY A 230 -22.21 -13.78 13.35
CA GLY A 230 -23.64 -13.52 13.26
C GLY A 230 -24.32 -14.22 12.08
N THR A 231 -25.17 -13.50 11.35
CA THR A 231 -25.94 -14.06 10.23
C THR A 231 -25.09 -14.42 9.01
N LEU A 232 -23.87 -13.86 8.89
CA LEU A 232 -22.97 -14.19 7.77
C LEU A 232 -22.38 -15.60 7.91
N ALA A 233 -22.24 -16.10 9.14
CA ALA A 233 -21.81 -17.47 9.42
C ALA A 233 -22.75 -18.54 8.85
N GLU A 234 -24.01 -18.19 8.60
CA GLU A 234 -24.96 -19.07 7.91
C GLU A 234 -24.66 -19.22 6.41
N TRP A 235 -23.90 -18.29 5.82
CA TRP A 235 -23.65 -18.26 4.37
C TRP A 235 -22.28 -18.82 4.00
N ALA A 236 -21.27 -18.58 4.82
CA ALA A 236 -19.97 -19.25 4.76
C ALA A 236 -19.24 -19.10 6.10
N PRO A 237 -18.34 -20.03 6.47
CA PRO A 237 -17.57 -19.96 7.72
C PRO A 237 -16.47 -18.89 7.74
N PHE A 238 -16.00 -18.45 6.57
CA PHE A 238 -14.97 -17.42 6.45
C PHE A 238 -15.37 -16.30 5.50
N GLN A 239 -14.69 -15.17 5.63
CA GLN A 239 -14.82 -13.99 4.81
C GLN A 239 -13.46 -13.39 4.48
N ILE A 240 -13.43 -12.61 3.40
CA ILE A 240 -12.31 -11.75 3.01
C ILE A 240 -12.82 -10.30 2.88
N LEU A 241 -12.23 -9.40 3.66
CA LEU A 241 -12.64 -7.99 3.80
C LEU A 241 -11.46 -7.01 3.73
N HIS A 242 -10.23 -7.48 3.83
CA HIS A 242 -9.04 -6.66 3.75
C HIS A 242 -8.38 -6.78 2.37
N PRO A 243 -7.79 -5.71 1.81
CA PRO A 243 -7.08 -5.78 0.52
C PRO A 243 -6.00 -6.87 0.47
N ASP A 244 -5.35 -7.13 1.61
CA ASP A 244 -4.30 -8.15 1.73
C ASP A 244 -4.81 -9.57 1.95
N ASP A 245 -6.14 -9.78 2.02
CA ASP A 245 -6.72 -11.13 2.19
C ASP A 245 -6.48 -12.06 0.99
N TYR A 246 -6.01 -11.50 -0.13
CA TYR A 246 -5.51 -12.25 -1.27
C TYR A 246 -4.08 -11.82 -1.58
N GLN A 247 -3.19 -12.80 -1.69
CA GLN A 247 -1.81 -12.63 -2.10
C GLN A 247 -1.45 -13.61 -3.21
N PRO A 248 -0.54 -13.26 -4.13
CA PRO A 248 0.03 -14.22 -5.07
C PRO A 248 0.65 -15.41 -4.33
N VAL A 249 0.52 -16.63 -4.87
CA VAL A 249 1.00 -17.86 -4.21
C VAL A 249 2.50 -17.81 -3.85
N GLN A 250 3.31 -17.06 -4.59
CA GLN A 250 4.74 -16.88 -4.34
C GLN A 250 5.03 -16.19 -3.00
N LYS A 251 4.08 -15.41 -2.46
CA LYS A 251 4.21 -14.76 -1.16
C LYS A 251 4.18 -15.75 0.02
N LEU A 252 3.76 -17.00 -0.20
CA LEU A 252 3.84 -18.04 0.82
C LEU A 252 5.29 -18.26 1.30
N GLU A 253 6.26 -18.25 0.38
CA GLU A 253 7.67 -18.42 0.74
C GLU A 253 8.18 -17.26 1.61
N ALA A 254 7.74 -16.04 1.32
CA ALA A 254 8.07 -14.85 2.12
C ALA A 254 7.48 -14.94 3.53
N LEU A 255 6.20 -15.34 3.64
CA LEU A 255 5.53 -15.56 4.93
C LEU A 255 6.26 -16.62 5.76
N GLN A 256 6.59 -17.76 5.15
CA GLN A 256 7.31 -18.84 5.82
C GLN A 256 8.73 -18.44 6.23
N ALA A 257 9.43 -17.65 5.41
CA ALA A 257 10.76 -17.15 5.73
C ALA A 257 10.74 -16.18 6.92
N ALA A 258 9.72 -15.31 7.01
CA ALA A 258 9.58 -14.34 8.09
C ALA A 258 9.26 -14.97 9.45
N ARG A 259 8.64 -16.16 9.46
CA ARG A 259 8.23 -16.87 10.69
C ARG A 259 9.24 -17.90 11.21
N ARG A 260 10.36 -18.12 10.51
CA ARG A 260 11.43 -19.05 10.92
C ARG A 260 12.41 -18.41 11.90
#